data_AF-A0A7Y5BSS9-F1
#
_entry.id   AF-A0A7Y5BSS9-F1
#
_cell.length_a   1.000
_cell.length_b   1.000
_cell.length_c   1.000
_cell.angle_alpha   90.00
_cell.angle_beta   90.00
_cell.angle_gamma   90.00
#
_symmetry.space_group_name_H-M   'P 1'
#
loop_
_entity.id
_entity.type
_entity.pdbx_description
1 polymer ?
#
loop_
_entity_poly.entity_id
_entity_poly.type
_entity_poly.pdbx_seq_one_letter_code
_entity_poly.pdbx_strand_id
1 'polypeptide(L)'
;MFKRIWNILFFFCVLGILSGSSLGAATALPNQSPNIRHVSSFTTITQVDAEQTWQATSITVTTEQTIRFEVVSGLWTHWIGTVPYNNGVGGDYICGNPGCVEPLPTAPTGALIGKIGNYIFHIGSGTTITLQESGLLYLRINDEDNGLYDNDGILTVSVDEFISHTVYLPTVTRGQPKPIVTKTVFTVAYMDAIPIYDPDDIQVQFISDLKLASTWHGNNNPNGQPALGYQTYGGSVIKIFETPPYRSDNGKFDYAAVYERFDLCNKIQAGEVDEVWVWESGTGNAWEWVTNGPYWSWTWDANVPNCGRTITSMNLNYQRDVGLALHSFGHRMEGAFMNWRPCDFYTESWPWIGWPSFCSGLVSDQFGYVARPFTGNNNIGVCGDIHHPPNIPDNREYIYNDPFITQSICEDWQWDGSATAQSFDCSIWGCEQRGFMIWWMQNIPGYGNNTKDRYGNIMPNWWDYLFLDQSPPYNSFTEINNLEKDELLHYFFHSDLTLP
;
A
#
# COMPACT_ATOMS: atom_id res chain seq x y z
N MET A 1 -26.33 -67.51 25.48
CA MET A 1 -25.59 -67.71 26.74
C MET A 1 -25.77 -66.44 27.57
N PHE A 2 -26.41 -66.56 28.75
CA PHE A 2 -26.55 -65.61 29.89
C PHE A 2 -26.83 -64.11 29.63
N LYS A 3 -28.05 -63.59 29.87
CA LYS A 3 -28.72 -63.24 31.16
C LYS A 3 -28.32 -61.86 31.72
N ARG A 4 -29.35 -61.00 31.90
CA ARG A 4 -29.67 -60.21 33.12
C ARG A 4 -28.74 -58.99 33.41
N ILE A 5 -29.11 -57.85 34.03
CA ILE A 5 -30.32 -57.27 34.65
C ILE A 5 -29.88 -55.89 35.21
N TRP A 6 -30.81 -54.94 35.28
CA TRP A 6 -30.97 -53.86 36.29
C TRP A 6 -30.26 -52.49 36.23
N ASN A 7 -31.16 -51.49 36.27
CA ASN A 7 -31.11 -50.16 36.88
C ASN A 7 -30.47 -50.10 38.28
N ILE A 8 -29.78 -48.99 38.58
CA ILE A 8 -29.77 -48.33 39.91
C ILE A 8 -29.78 -46.81 39.73
N LEU A 9 -30.82 -46.17 40.30
CA LEU A 9 -30.96 -44.74 40.61
C LEU A 9 -30.04 -44.33 41.77
N PHE A 10 -29.75 -43.04 41.94
CA PHE A 10 -29.98 -42.22 43.17
C PHE A 10 -29.34 -40.82 42.97
N PHE A 11 -30.10 -39.73 42.78
CA PHE A 11 -30.84 -38.86 43.71
C PHE A 11 -29.98 -37.87 44.55
N PHE A 12 -30.10 -36.58 44.19
CA PHE A 12 -30.14 -35.32 44.96
C PHE A 12 -29.14 -35.03 46.11
N CYS A 13 -28.57 -33.82 46.08
CA CYS A 13 -28.62 -32.93 47.25
C CYS A 13 -28.51 -31.44 46.87
N VAL A 14 -29.03 -30.61 47.77
CA VAL A 14 -29.45 -29.21 47.64
C VAL A 14 -28.62 -28.30 48.56
N LEU A 15 -28.56 -27.00 48.23
CA LEU A 15 -28.28 -25.81 49.06
C LEU A 15 -26.83 -25.53 49.52
N GLY A 16 -26.41 -24.27 49.34
CA GLY A 16 -25.26 -23.69 50.02
C GLY A 16 -24.81 -22.33 49.46
N ILE A 17 -25.51 -21.26 49.82
CA ILE A 17 -25.08 -19.86 49.64
C ILE A 17 -23.79 -19.64 50.44
N LEU A 18 -22.74 -19.09 49.84
CA LEU A 18 -21.77 -18.24 50.54
C LEU A 18 -21.16 -17.23 49.57
N SER A 19 -21.34 -15.97 49.95
CA SER A 19 -20.80 -14.74 49.40
C SER A 19 -19.28 -14.79 49.23
N GLY A 20 -18.82 -14.50 48.01
CA GLY A 20 -17.43 -14.23 47.70
C GLY A 20 -17.37 -13.16 46.62
N SER A 21 -17.40 -11.90 47.05
CA SER A 21 -17.09 -10.74 46.22
C SER A 21 -15.60 -10.79 45.83
N SER A 22 -15.30 -11.33 44.66
CA SER A 22 -14.08 -11.02 43.94
C SER A 22 -14.44 -10.10 42.77
N LEU A 23 -13.93 -8.86 42.86
CA LEU A 23 -13.86 -7.92 41.76
C LEU A 23 -13.21 -8.60 40.55
N GLY A 24 -14.04 -9.08 39.62
CA GLY A 24 -13.61 -9.32 38.26
C GLY A 24 -13.41 -7.96 37.63
N ALA A 25 -12.15 -7.51 37.54
CA ALA A 25 -11.78 -6.43 36.65
C ALA A 25 -12.28 -6.82 35.26
N ALA A 26 -13.28 -6.09 34.76
CA ALA A 26 -13.58 -6.09 33.34
C ALA A 26 -12.32 -5.57 32.64
N THR A 27 -11.49 -6.49 32.14
CA THR A 27 -10.49 -6.14 31.14
C THR A 27 -11.26 -5.63 29.94
N ALA A 28 -11.33 -4.32 29.81
CA ALA A 28 -11.74 -3.65 28.60
C ALA A 28 -10.85 -4.22 27.47
N LEU A 29 -11.48 -4.92 26.53
CA LEU A 29 -10.86 -5.22 25.25
C LEU A 29 -10.48 -3.87 24.63
N PRO A 30 -9.24 -3.67 24.15
CA PRO A 30 -8.93 -2.48 23.39
C PRO A 30 -9.76 -2.53 22.10
N ASN A 31 -10.77 -1.68 22.04
CA ASN A 31 -11.49 -1.38 20.83
C ASN A 31 -10.57 -0.48 19.98
N GLN A 32 -9.60 -1.09 19.30
CA GLN A 32 -8.83 -0.43 18.25
C GLN A 32 -9.37 -0.88 16.90
N SER A 33 -10.42 -0.19 16.46
CA SER A 33 -10.65 -0.03 15.03
C SER A 33 -9.41 0.65 14.44
N PRO A 34 -8.91 0.25 13.26
CA PRO A 34 -7.90 1.03 12.58
C PRO A 34 -8.54 2.37 12.20
N ASN A 35 -8.10 3.45 12.85
CA ASN A 35 -8.38 4.80 12.40
C ASN A 35 -7.52 5.03 11.16
N ILE A 36 -8.06 4.75 9.98
CA ILE A 36 -7.39 5.13 8.74
C ILE A 36 -7.60 6.65 8.60
N ARG A 37 -6.52 7.43 8.76
CA ARG A 37 -6.53 8.83 8.35
C ARG A 37 -6.44 8.87 6.83
N HIS A 38 -7.59 8.89 6.16
CA HIS A 38 -7.60 9.30 4.77
C HIS A 38 -7.38 10.82 4.73
N VAL A 39 -6.28 11.25 4.11
CA VAL A 39 -6.16 12.63 3.61
C VAL A 39 -6.74 12.62 2.22
N SER A 40 -8.04 12.90 2.11
CA SER A 40 -8.68 13.16 0.82
C SER A 40 -8.59 14.67 0.58
N SER A 41 -8.05 15.08 -0.56
CA SER A 41 -8.14 16.46 -1.03
C SER A 41 -9.39 16.61 -1.89
N PHE A 42 -10.34 17.43 -1.43
CA PHE A 42 -11.47 17.85 -2.26
C PHE A 42 -11.19 19.26 -2.75
N THR A 43 -11.17 19.43 -4.07
CA THR A 43 -11.07 20.75 -4.70
C THR A 43 -12.47 21.25 -5.01
N THR A 44 -12.89 22.30 -4.33
CA THR A 44 -14.12 23.03 -4.67
C THR A 44 -13.74 24.30 -5.43
N ILE A 45 -14.42 24.58 -6.54
CA ILE A 45 -14.25 25.83 -7.29
C ILE A 45 -15.44 26.73 -6.99
N THR A 46 -15.18 27.96 -6.52
CA THR A 46 -16.19 28.97 -6.26
C THR A 46 -15.87 30.28 -6.96
N GLN A 47 -16.90 31.01 -7.38
CA GLN A 47 -16.75 32.37 -7.88
C GLN A 47 -16.97 33.37 -6.74
N VAL A 48 -16.22 34.46 -6.75
CA VAL A 48 -16.29 35.53 -5.76
C VAL A 48 -16.37 36.86 -6.50
N ASP A 49 -17.50 37.54 -6.33
CA ASP A 49 -17.83 38.82 -6.96
C ASP A 49 -17.31 39.99 -6.10
N ALA A 50 -16.60 40.94 -6.71
CA ALA A 50 -16.03 42.09 -6.01
C ALA A 50 -17.08 43.11 -5.56
N GLU A 51 -18.25 43.15 -6.21
CA GLU A 51 -19.35 44.07 -5.88
C GLU A 51 -20.18 43.60 -4.67
N GLN A 52 -19.93 42.39 -4.18
CA GLN A 52 -20.72 41.77 -3.12
C GLN A 52 -19.98 41.77 -1.79
N THR A 53 -20.78 41.83 -0.71
CA THR A 53 -20.28 41.61 0.65
C THR A 53 -19.84 40.15 0.85
N TRP A 54 -19.72 39.70 2.11
CA TRP A 54 -19.40 38.31 2.44
C TRP A 54 -20.31 37.31 1.69
N GLN A 55 -19.71 36.57 0.76
CA GLN A 55 -20.39 35.55 -0.02
C GLN A 55 -20.20 34.21 0.67
N ALA A 56 -21.31 33.58 1.02
CA ALA A 56 -21.29 32.22 1.56
C ALA A 56 -20.84 31.25 0.46
N THR A 57 -19.82 30.45 0.76
CA THR A 57 -19.51 29.28 -0.06
C THR A 57 -20.40 28.11 0.37
N SER A 58 -20.34 26.97 -0.33
CA SER A 58 -20.91 25.71 0.15
C SER A 58 -19.98 24.95 1.10
N ILE A 59 -18.83 25.52 1.45
CA ILE A 59 -17.74 24.85 2.17
C ILE A 59 -17.89 25.12 3.66
N THR A 60 -17.99 24.05 4.44
CA THR A 60 -17.98 24.10 5.91
C THR A 60 -16.69 23.48 6.41
N VAL A 61 -16.02 24.17 7.33
CA VAL A 61 -14.67 23.83 7.77
C VAL A 61 -14.62 23.63 9.28
N THR A 62 -13.59 22.93 9.74
CA THR A 62 -13.34 22.66 11.16
C THR A 62 -12.06 23.33 11.66
N THR A 63 -12.02 23.65 12.95
CA THR A 63 -10.82 24.18 13.61
C THR A 63 -9.66 23.18 13.45
N GLU A 64 -8.44 23.68 13.28
CA GLU A 64 -7.21 22.92 12.97
C GLU A 64 -7.15 22.26 11.58
N GLN A 65 -8.20 22.37 10.75
CA GLN A 65 -8.14 21.95 9.36
C GLN A 65 -7.18 22.83 8.56
N THR A 66 -6.33 22.23 7.74
CA THR A 66 -5.50 22.95 6.77
C THR A 66 -6.22 23.03 5.44
N ILE A 67 -6.27 24.23 4.84
CA ILE A 67 -6.89 24.48 3.54
C ILE A 67 -5.93 25.28 2.67
N ARG A 68 -5.84 24.90 1.40
CA ARG A 68 -5.15 25.69 0.37
C ARG A 68 -6.17 26.41 -0.49
N PHE A 69 -5.89 27.68 -0.76
CA PHE A 69 -6.65 28.56 -1.63
C PHE A 69 -5.78 28.97 -2.81
N GLU A 70 -6.36 29.05 -4.00
CA GLU A 70 -5.69 29.56 -5.18
C GLU A 70 -6.69 30.25 -6.12
N VAL A 71 -6.34 31.45 -6.59
CA VAL A 71 -7.12 32.14 -7.64
C VAL A 71 -6.72 31.52 -8.98
N VAL A 72 -7.59 30.68 -9.52
CA VAL A 72 -7.30 29.90 -10.74
C VAL A 72 -7.64 30.65 -12.02
N SER A 73 -8.57 31.61 -11.96
CA SER A 73 -8.86 32.52 -13.07
C SER A 73 -9.69 33.74 -12.63
N GLY A 74 -9.85 34.70 -13.53
CA GLY A 74 -10.56 35.95 -13.24
C GLY A 74 -9.64 37.05 -12.73
N LEU A 75 -10.14 38.28 -12.78
CA LEU A 75 -9.48 39.47 -12.25
C LEU A 75 -10.56 40.39 -11.68
N TRP A 76 -10.20 41.17 -10.67
CA TRP A 76 -11.08 42.18 -10.08
C TRP A 76 -10.33 43.45 -9.68
N THR A 77 -11.06 44.52 -9.39
CA THR A 77 -10.53 45.77 -8.85
C THR A 77 -11.43 46.28 -7.73
N HIS A 78 -10.85 46.97 -6.76
CA HIS A 78 -11.60 47.66 -5.71
C HIS A 78 -11.92 49.13 -6.06
N TRP A 79 -11.54 49.59 -7.26
CA TRP A 79 -11.87 50.93 -7.72
C TRP A 79 -11.77 51.02 -9.24
N ILE A 80 -12.90 50.81 -9.93
CA ILE A 80 -12.96 50.82 -11.38
C ILE A 80 -12.46 52.16 -11.97
N GLY A 81 -11.56 52.07 -12.94
CA GLY A 81 -10.96 53.23 -13.60
C GLY A 81 -9.82 53.91 -12.83
N THR A 82 -9.56 53.51 -11.57
CA THR A 82 -8.48 54.07 -10.75
C THR A 82 -7.43 53.02 -10.43
N VAL A 83 -7.83 51.84 -9.97
CA VAL A 83 -6.93 50.74 -9.59
C VAL A 83 -6.96 49.65 -10.66
N PRO A 84 -5.78 49.15 -11.10
CA PRO A 84 -5.73 48.05 -12.06
C PRO A 84 -6.39 46.77 -11.54
N TYR A 85 -6.97 46.00 -12.45
CA TYR A 85 -7.47 44.66 -12.14
C TYR A 85 -6.32 43.75 -11.74
N ASN A 86 -6.54 42.95 -10.71
CA ASN A 86 -5.56 42.01 -10.16
C ASN A 86 -6.23 40.67 -9.84
N ASN A 87 -5.40 39.65 -9.61
CA ASN A 87 -5.81 38.27 -9.32
C ASN A 87 -5.99 38.02 -7.81
N GLY A 88 -6.52 38.99 -7.07
CA GLY A 88 -6.77 38.87 -5.64
C GLY A 88 -5.60 39.25 -4.73
N VAL A 89 -4.44 39.66 -5.26
CA VAL A 89 -3.31 40.16 -4.44
C VAL A 89 -3.64 41.47 -3.72
N GLY A 90 -4.53 42.28 -4.30
CA GLY A 90 -4.83 43.63 -3.83
C GLY A 90 -3.88 44.71 -4.35
N GLY A 91 -4.16 45.96 -3.98
CA GLY A 91 -3.37 47.13 -4.34
C GLY A 91 -2.26 47.46 -3.34
N ASP A 92 -1.63 48.62 -3.50
CA ASP A 92 -0.47 49.01 -2.68
C ASP A 92 -0.83 49.55 -1.28
N TYR A 93 -2.11 49.82 -1.01
CA TYR A 93 -2.55 50.39 0.25
C TYR A 93 -2.88 49.30 1.28
N ILE A 94 -2.29 49.43 2.48
CA ILE A 94 -2.61 48.63 3.67
C ILE A 94 -2.83 49.64 4.82
N CYS A 95 -4.02 49.62 5.43
CA CYS A 95 -4.34 50.59 6.47
C CYS A 95 -3.60 50.33 7.80
N GLY A 96 -3.45 49.06 8.18
CA GLY A 96 -2.56 48.58 9.25
C GLY A 96 -2.99 48.87 10.68
N ASN A 97 -4.20 49.39 10.93
CA ASN A 97 -4.68 49.69 12.29
C ASN A 97 -6.14 49.23 12.53
N PRO A 98 -6.60 49.05 13.79
CA PRO A 98 -7.94 48.53 14.06
C PRO A 98 -9.10 49.49 13.78
N GLY A 99 -8.83 50.78 13.52
CA GLY A 99 -9.85 51.79 13.24
C GLY A 99 -10.18 51.95 11.76
N CYS A 100 -9.62 51.09 10.91
CA CYS A 100 -9.82 51.11 9.47
C CYS A 100 -11.18 50.57 9.07
N VAL A 101 -11.59 50.92 7.85
CA VAL A 101 -12.90 50.55 7.28
C VAL A 101 -12.86 49.17 6.61
N GLU A 102 -11.67 48.69 6.24
CA GLU A 102 -11.48 47.38 5.64
C GLU A 102 -11.74 46.24 6.63
N PRO A 103 -12.41 45.15 6.22
CA PRO A 103 -12.66 44.01 7.09
C PRO A 103 -11.40 43.35 7.64
N LEU A 104 -10.28 43.40 6.90
CA LEU A 104 -8.97 42.96 7.34
C LEU A 104 -7.94 44.08 7.15
N PRO A 105 -7.79 45.01 8.12
CA PRO A 105 -6.94 46.18 7.98
C PRO A 105 -5.44 45.88 7.76
N THR A 106 -5.00 44.67 8.13
CA THR A 106 -3.61 44.22 7.97
C THR A 106 -3.33 43.61 6.60
N ALA A 107 -4.34 43.46 5.74
CA ALA A 107 -4.20 43.00 4.36
C ALA A 107 -4.37 44.16 3.37
N PRO A 108 -3.86 44.03 2.14
CA PRO A 108 -4.03 45.05 1.10
C PRO A 108 -5.50 45.28 0.75
N THR A 109 -5.87 46.53 0.43
CA THR A 109 -7.20 46.84 -0.11
C THR A 109 -7.35 46.19 -1.49
N GLY A 110 -8.49 45.57 -1.74
CA GLY A 110 -8.73 44.78 -2.96
C GLY A 110 -8.18 43.36 -2.95
N ALA A 111 -7.57 42.91 -1.84
CA ALA A 111 -7.11 41.53 -1.72
C ALA A 111 -8.27 40.57 -1.48
N LEU A 112 -8.13 39.30 -1.89
CA LEU A 112 -9.07 38.24 -1.52
C LEU A 112 -8.85 37.89 -0.04
N ILE A 113 -9.96 37.86 0.71
CA ILE A 113 -9.97 37.51 2.14
C ILE A 113 -11.06 36.47 2.42
N GLY A 114 -10.83 35.69 3.46
CA GLY A 114 -11.75 34.68 3.95
C GLY A 114 -12.22 34.96 5.37
N LYS A 115 -13.39 34.43 5.71
CA LYS A 115 -13.97 34.50 7.06
C LYS A 115 -14.65 33.20 7.45
N ILE A 116 -14.44 32.78 8.69
CA ILE A 116 -15.16 31.69 9.37
C ILE A 116 -15.54 32.21 10.75
N GLY A 117 -16.83 32.19 11.11
CA GLY A 117 -17.27 32.76 12.39
C GLY A 117 -16.87 34.24 12.50
N ASN A 118 -16.00 34.57 13.46
CA ASN A 118 -15.41 35.92 13.61
C ASN A 118 -13.95 35.98 13.14
N TYR A 119 -13.34 34.85 12.79
CA TYR A 119 -11.99 34.76 12.30
C TYR A 119 -11.89 35.17 10.83
N ILE A 120 -11.16 36.27 10.55
CA ILE A 120 -10.90 36.79 9.21
C ILE A 120 -9.42 36.61 8.87
N PHE A 121 -9.11 36.19 7.65
CA PHE A 121 -7.75 35.88 7.21
C PHE A 121 -7.48 36.31 5.77
N HIS A 122 -6.20 36.58 5.48
CA HIS A 122 -5.73 37.01 4.17
C HIS A 122 -5.49 35.81 3.26
N ILE A 123 -5.98 35.87 2.02
CA ILE A 123 -5.79 34.83 0.99
C ILE A 123 -4.87 35.31 -0.13
N GLY A 124 -5.07 36.52 -0.64
CA GLY A 124 -4.30 37.02 -1.78
C GLY A 124 -4.62 36.24 -3.07
N SER A 125 -3.63 36.08 -3.96
CA SER A 125 -3.76 35.18 -5.12
C SER A 125 -3.71 33.69 -4.76
N GLY A 126 -3.34 33.35 -3.52
CA GLY A 126 -3.31 32.00 -3.01
C GLY A 126 -2.53 31.90 -1.70
N THR A 127 -3.00 31.02 -0.82
CA THR A 127 -2.36 30.78 0.48
C THR A 127 -2.69 29.37 0.98
N THR A 128 -1.93 28.86 1.94
CA THR A 128 -2.28 27.68 2.72
C THR A 128 -2.38 28.08 4.18
N ILE A 129 -3.49 27.76 4.83
CA ILE A 129 -3.79 28.20 6.19
C ILE A 129 -4.36 27.07 7.04
N THR A 130 -3.95 27.02 8.29
CA THR A 130 -4.58 26.18 9.33
C THR A 130 -5.62 27.00 10.08
N LEU A 131 -6.86 26.53 10.07
CA LEU A 131 -8.01 27.29 10.54
C LEU A 131 -8.11 27.35 12.06
N GLN A 132 -8.52 28.51 12.59
CA GLN A 132 -8.66 28.76 14.03
C GLN A 132 -10.10 28.55 14.53
N GLU A 133 -11.08 28.62 13.63
CA GLU A 133 -12.51 28.49 13.94
C GLU A 133 -13.18 27.48 13.01
N SER A 134 -14.28 26.89 13.49
CA SER A 134 -15.15 26.00 12.71
C SER A 134 -16.37 26.76 12.23
N GLY A 135 -16.86 26.49 11.02
CA GLY A 135 -18.06 27.15 10.50
C GLY A 135 -18.13 27.18 8.99
N LEU A 136 -19.11 27.92 8.46
CA LEU A 136 -19.23 28.14 7.01
C LEU A 136 -18.16 29.14 6.55
N LEU A 137 -17.49 28.82 5.46
CA LEU A 137 -16.49 29.69 4.83
C LEU A 137 -17.19 30.77 4.00
N TYR A 138 -16.81 32.02 4.22
CA TYR A 138 -17.20 33.17 3.42
C TYR A 138 -15.97 33.77 2.74
N LEU A 139 -16.14 34.24 1.50
CA LEU A 139 -15.11 34.93 0.74
C LEU A 139 -15.60 36.33 0.34
N ARG A 140 -14.70 37.29 0.24
CA ARG A 140 -14.96 38.63 -0.34
C ARG A 140 -13.66 39.34 -0.72
N ILE A 141 -13.81 40.49 -1.38
CA ILE A 141 -12.77 41.49 -1.52
C ILE A 141 -12.56 42.29 -0.22
N ASN A 142 -11.31 42.59 0.11
CA ASN A 142 -10.94 43.40 1.27
C ASN A 142 -11.12 44.89 0.96
N ASP A 143 -12.34 45.38 1.13
CA ASP A 143 -12.70 46.77 0.90
C ASP A 143 -13.88 47.18 1.80
N GLU A 144 -14.09 48.48 1.99
CA GLU A 144 -15.18 49.02 2.83
C GLU A 144 -16.56 48.56 2.31
N ASP A 145 -17.49 48.25 3.21
CA ASP A 145 -18.86 47.86 2.83
C ASP A 145 -19.58 48.95 2.01
N ASN A 146 -19.32 50.22 2.28
CA ASN A 146 -19.82 51.35 1.50
C ASN A 146 -19.02 51.60 0.22
N GLY A 147 -17.84 50.99 0.05
CA GLY A 147 -16.98 51.08 -1.14
C GLY A 147 -17.29 50.03 -2.21
N LEU A 148 -18.09 49.00 -1.89
CA LEU A 148 -18.35 47.90 -2.83
C LEU A 148 -19.02 48.33 -4.17
N TYR A 149 -19.60 49.53 -4.25
CA TYR A 149 -20.32 49.99 -5.45
C TYR A 149 -19.41 50.36 -6.64
N ASP A 150 -18.13 50.63 -6.41
CA ASP A 150 -17.14 50.91 -7.47
C ASP A 150 -16.08 49.81 -7.61
N ASN A 151 -16.35 48.65 -7.03
CA ASN A 151 -15.64 47.41 -7.31
C ASN A 151 -16.11 46.82 -8.65
N ASP A 152 -15.25 46.06 -9.31
CA ASP A 152 -15.64 45.34 -10.53
C ASP A 152 -14.81 44.06 -10.72
N GLY A 153 -15.44 43.05 -11.31
CA GLY A 153 -14.82 41.78 -11.66
C GLY A 153 -15.10 40.64 -10.68
N ILE A 154 -14.79 39.43 -11.15
CA ILE A 154 -15.07 38.18 -10.45
C ILE A 154 -13.79 37.34 -10.44
N LEU A 155 -13.45 36.76 -9.29
CA LEU A 155 -12.41 35.74 -9.18
C LEU A 155 -13.04 34.35 -9.15
N THR A 156 -12.38 33.40 -9.81
CA THR A 156 -12.65 31.97 -9.64
C THR A 156 -11.54 31.39 -8.77
N VAL A 157 -11.93 30.82 -7.64
CA VAL A 157 -11.02 30.38 -6.57
C VAL A 157 -11.17 28.88 -6.39
N SER A 158 -10.06 28.14 -6.44
CA SER A 158 -10.01 26.78 -5.94
C SER A 158 -9.75 26.78 -4.45
N VAL A 159 -10.49 25.92 -3.75
CA VAL A 159 -10.36 25.66 -2.33
C VAL A 159 -10.09 24.17 -2.18
N ASP A 160 -8.85 23.83 -1.86
CA ASP A 160 -8.40 22.47 -1.64
C ASP A 160 -8.46 22.18 -0.13
N GLU A 161 -9.44 21.39 0.25
CA GLU A 161 -9.62 20.98 1.63
C GLU A 161 -8.72 19.77 1.91
N PHE A 162 -7.71 19.93 2.78
CA PHE A 162 -6.99 18.78 3.32
C PHE A 162 -7.83 18.20 4.45
N ILE A 163 -8.71 17.29 4.06
CA ILE A 163 -9.62 16.68 5.01
C ILE A 163 -8.91 15.49 5.62
N SER A 164 -8.44 15.62 6.87
CA SER A 164 -8.13 14.45 7.69
C SER A 164 -9.41 13.97 8.37
N HIS A 165 -10.25 13.20 7.67
CA HIS A 165 -11.36 12.51 8.34
C HIS A 165 -10.85 11.19 8.92
N THR A 166 -11.06 11.00 10.22
CA THR A 166 -11.21 9.63 10.76
C THR A 166 -12.62 9.17 10.37
N VAL A 167 -12.74 8.45 9.26
CA VAL A 167 -14.03 7.92 8.82
C VAL A 167 -14.34 6.68 9.65
N TYR A 168 -15.29 6.78 10.58
CA TYR A 168 -15.94 5.60 11.14
C TYR A 168 -16.97 5.08 10.14
N LEU A 169 -16.52 4.29 9.17
CA LEU A 169 -17.45 3.50 8.38
C LEU A 169 -18.12 2.48 9.32
N PRO A 170 -19.45 2.43 9.44
CA PRO A 170 -20.11 1.25 9.97
C PRO A 170 -19.93 0.14 8.93
N THR A 171 -18.79 -0.54 8.98
CA THR A 171 -18.68 -1.84 8.35
C THR A 171 -19.66 -2.73 9.11
N VAL A 172 -20.69 -3.24 8.44
CA VAL A 172 -21.30 -4.50 8.88
C VAL A 172 -20.22 -5.55 8.68
N THR A 173 -19.32 -5.68 9.65
CA THR A 173 -18.32 -6.74 9.67
C THR A 173 -19.04 -8.06 9.93
N ARG A 174 -19.39 -8.77 8.86
CA ARG A 174 -18.93 -10.17 8.86
C ARG A 174 -17.43 -10.07 9.08
N GLY A 175 -16.93 -10.68 10.16
CA GLY A 175 -15.49 -10.66 10.45
C GLY A 175 -14.74 -11.05 9.18
N GLN A 176 -13.86 -10.17 8.71
CA GLN A 176 -12.99 -10.45 7.57
C GLN A 176 -12.37 -11.83 7.78
N PRO A 177 -12.37 -12.73 6.77
CA PRO A 177 -11.92 -14.10 6.96
C PRO A 177 -10.54 -14.13 7.63
N LYS A 178 -10.40 -14.95 8.67
CA LYS A 178 -9.13 -15.08 9.39
C LYS A 178 -8.14 -15.85 8.49
N PRO A 179 -6.90 -15.35 8.30
CA PRO A 179 -5.91 -16.08 7.51
C PRO A 179 -5.60 -17.45 8.14
N ILE A 180 -5.13 -18.40 7.34
CA ILE A 180 -4.68 -19.72 7.82
C ILE A 180 -3.50 -19.57 8.76
N VAL A 181 -2.51 -18.77 8.36
CA VAL A 181 -1.35 -18.42 9.18
C VAL A 181 -1.22 -16.91 9.29
N THR A 182 -0.89 -16.43 10.48
CA THR A 182 -0.45 -15.04 10.69
C THR A 182 1.04 -15.05 10.99
N LYS A 183 1.80 -14.24 10.26
CA LYS A 183 3.24 -14.05 10.44
C LYS A 183 3.52 -12.75 11.17
N THR A 184 4.54 -12.76 12.00
CA THR A 184 4.95 -11.56 12.74
C THR A 184 6.13 -10.91 12.03
N VAL A 185 5.98 -9.66 11.60
CA VAL A 185 7.00 -8.90 10.88
C VAL A 185 7.63 -7.88 11.81
N PHE A 186 8.94 -7.89 11.93
CA PHE A 186 9.65 -6.78 12.56
C PHE A 186 9.79 -5.64 11.56
N THR A 187 9.16 -4.50 11.82
CA THR A 187 9.16 -3.37 10.91
C THR A 187 9.88 -2.16 11.51
N VAL A 188 10.85 -1.64 10.77
CA VAL A 188 11.57 -0.41 11.10
C VAL A 188 11.47 0.59 9.95
N ALA A 189 11.33 1.87 10.25
CA ALA A 189 11.38 2.95 9.28
C ALA A 189 12.54 3.89 9.59
N TYR A 190 13.45 4.08 8.64
CA TYR A 190 14.50 5.12 8.70
C TYR A 190 13.93 6.41 8.13
N MET A 191 13.60 7.37 8.99
CA MET A 191 13.02 8.68 8.65
C MET A 191 14.11 9.64 8.14
N ASP A 192 14.77 9.27 7.05
CA ASP A 192 15.83 10.00 6.37
C ASP A 192 15.32 11.10 5.41
N ALA A 193 14.00 11.13 5.18
CA ALA A 193 13.28 12.22 4.52
C ALA A 193 11.89 12.42 5.14
N ILE A 194 11.22 13.53 4.80
CA ILE A 194 9.81 13.73 5.16
C ILE A 194 8.98 12.74 4.34
N PRO A 195 8.21 11.84 4.98
CA PRO A 195 7.46 10.82 4.25
C PRO A 195 6.30 11.42 3.45
N ILE A 196 6.14 10.99 2.19
CA ILE A 196 4.87 11.20 1.45
C ILE A 196 3.76 10.33 2.05
N TYR A 197 4.08 9.08 2.42
CA TYR A 197 3.17 8.16 3.08
C TYR A 197 3.65 7.85 4.50
N ASP A 198 2.82 8.06 5.52
CA ASP A 198 3.22 7.71 6.89
C ASP A 198 3.55 6.21 6.99
N PRO A 199 4.74 5.83 7.51
CA PRO A 199 5.15 4.43 7.58
C PRO A 199 4.18 3.51 8.34
N ASP A 200 3.45 4.00 9.35
CA ASP A 200 2.45 3.18 10.06
C ASP A 200 1.22 2.94 9.17
N ASP A 201 0.74 3.98 8.47
CA ASP A 201 -0.44 3.88 7.61
C ASP A 201 -0.18 3.00 6.38
N ILE A 202 0.95 3.19 5.69
CA ILE A 202 1.32 2.37 4.53
C ILE A 202 1.65 0.93 4.92
N GLN A 203 2.24 0.69 6.11
CA GLN A 203 2.43 -0.66 6.65
C GLN A 203 1.09 -1.38 6.86
N VAL A 204 0.09 -0.69 7.45
CA VAL A 204 -1.24 -1.25 7.66
C VAL A 204 -1.91 -1.56 6.33
N GLN A 205 -1.81 -0.66 5.35
CA GLN A 205 -2.35 -0.87 4.02
C GLN A 205 -1.68 -2.06 3.33
N PHE A 206 -0.35 -2.15 3.39
CA PHE A 206 0.41 -3.23 2.78
C PHE A 206 0.07 -4.60 3.39
N ILE A 207 -0.01 -4.69 4.72
CA ILE A 207 -0.45 -5.92 5.42
C ILE A 207 -1.88 -6.31 4.99
N SER A 208 -2.78 -5.33 4.88
CA SER A 208 -4.16 -5.56 4.45
C SER A 208 -4.21 -6.09 3.02
N ASP A 209 -3.39 -5.52 2.13
CA ASP A 209 -3.35 -5.90 0.72
C ASP A 209 -2.74 -7.29 0.53
N LEU A 210 -1.68 -7.65 1.26
CA LEU A 210 -1.13 -9.00 1.24
C LEU A 210 -2.12 -10.05 1.77
N LYS A 211 -2.94 -9.69 2.76
CA LYS A 211 -4.03 -10.56 3.22
C LYS A 211 -5.07 -10.76 2.11
N LEU A 212 -5.48 -9.70 1.42
CA LEU A 212 -6.42 -9.81 0.31
C LEU A 212 -5.82 -10.61 -0.86
N ALA A 213 -4.55 -10.34 -1.19
CA ALA A 213 -3.78 -10.98 -2.25
C ALA A 213 -3.63 -12.50 -2.02
N SER A 214 -3.47 -12.93 -0.77
CA SER A 214 -3.35 -14.35 -0.44
C SER A 214 -4.67 -15.11 -0.37
N THR A 215 -5.79 -14.46 -0.69
CA THR A 215 -7.09 -15.13 -0.85
C THR A 215 -7.20 -15.67 -2.26
N TRP A 216 -7.13 -17.00 -2.42
CA TRP A 216 -7.22 -17.62 -3.73
C TRP A 216 -8.52 -17.25 -4.44
N HIS A 217 -8.39 -16.66 -5.63
CA HIS A 217 -9.45 -16.03 -6.43
C HIS A 217 -10.29 -15.02 -5.62
N GLY A 218 -9.66 -14.21 -4.77
CA GLY A 218 -10.34 -13.27 -3.88
C GLY A 218 -11.18 -12.21 -4.60
N ASN A 219 -10.86 -11.87 -5.85
CA ASN A 219 -11.68 -11.04 -6.73
C ASN A 219 -13.08 -11.64 -6.97
N ASN A 220 -13.17 -12.96 -7.12
CA ASN A 220 -14.40 -13.72 -7.37
C ASN A 220 -14.94 -14.40 -6.10
N ASN A 221 -14.13 -14.46 -5.04
CA ASN A 221 -14.46 -15.05 -3.74
C ASN A 221 -14.00 -14.13 -2.59
N PRO A 222 -14.66 -12.98 -2.37
CA PRO A 222 -14.26 -12.02 -1.34
C PRO A 222 -14.44 -12.53 0.09
N ASN A 223 -15.14 -13.66 0.26
CA ASN A 223 -15.27 -14.35 1.54
C ASN A 223 -14.33 -15.57 1.66
N GLY A 224 -13.46 -15.77 0.67
CA GLY A 224 -12.44 -16.80 0.68
C GLY A 224 -11.50 -16.62 1.86
N GLN A 225 -10.91 -17.72 2.32
CA GLN A 225 -9.97 -17.67 3.42
C GLN A 225 -8.58 -17.33 2.91
N PRO A 226 -7.95 -16.23 3.39
CA PRO A 226 -6.57 -15.92 3.04
C PRO A 226 -5.61 -17.02 3.49
N ALA A 227 -4.65 -17.38 2.66
CA ALA A 227 -3.55 -18.25 3.06
C ALA A 227 -2.68 -17.58 4.14
N LEU A 228 -2.46 -16.27 4.01
CA LEU A 228 -1.49 -15.54 4.79
C LEU A 228 -2.07 -14.24 5.36
N GLY A 229 -1.63 -13.89 6.56
CA GLY A 229 -1.78 -12.56 7.10
C GLY A 229 -0.52 -12.17 7.85
N TYR A 230 -0.41 -10.88 8.13
CA TYR A 230 0.74 -10.34 8.83
C TYR A 230 0.28 -9.50 10.03
N GLN A 231 1.15 -9.40 11.01
CA GLN A 231 1.04 -8.44 12.10
C GLN A 231 2.41 -7.82 12.35
N THR A 232 2.43 -6.54 12.69
CA THR A 232 3.67 -5.84 13.04
C THR A 232 4.09 -6.23 14.46
N TYR A 233 5.33 -6.66 14.63
CA TYR A 233 5.94 -6.95 15.93
C TYR A 233 5.86 -5.71 16.82
N GLY A 234 5.31 -5.85 18.03
CA GLY A 234 5.09 -4.72 18.95
C GLY A 234 3.91 -3.81 18.59
N GLY A 235 3.22 -4.06 17.46
CA GLY A 235 1.98 -3.38 17.08
C GLY A 235 2.13 -2.10 16.26
N SER A 236 3.33 -1.59 16.06
CA SER A 236 3.59 -0.38 15.26
C SER A 236 4.96 -0.42 14.60
N VAL A 237 5.18 0.43 13.60
CA VAL A 237 6.48 0.58 12.96
C VAL A 237 7.45 1.31 13.91
N ILE A 238 8.68 0.81 14.03
CA ILE A 238 9.72 1.49 14.80
C ILE A 238 10.34 2.58 13.93
N LYS A 239 10.05 3.84 14.23
CA LYS A 239 10.57 5.01 13.50
C LYS A 239 11.93 5.44 14.09
N ILE A 240 12.96 5.51 13.25
CA ILE A 240 14.32 5.97 13.57
C ILE A 240 14.61 7.23 12.76
N PHE A 241 14.98 8.32 13.40
CA PHE A 241 15.31 9.59 12.73
C PHE A 241 16.80 9.68 12.39
N GLU A 242 17.26 8.72 11.60
CA GLU A 242 18.65 8.56 11.16
C GLU A 242 18.65 8.10 9.69
N THR A 243 19.76 8.29 8.98
CA THR A 243 19.96 7.66 7.68
C THR A 243 20.05 6.14 7.83
N PRO A 244 19.64 5.37 6.81
CA PRO A 244 19.89 3.93 6.75
C PRO A 244 21.35 3.55 7.05
N PRO A 245 21.62 2.35 7.61
CA PRO A 245 22.97 1.89 7.81
C PRO A 245 23.59 1.47 6.47
N TYR A 246 24.81 1.92 6.21
CA TYR A 246 25.58 1.58 5.01
C TYR A 246 26.87 0.87 5.38
N ARG A 247 27.27 -0.09 4.56
CA ARG A 247 28.56 -0.75 4.70
C ARG A 247 29.68 0.20 4.28
N SER A 248 30.75 0.22 5.06
CA SER A 248 31.92 1.08 4.82
C SER A 248 32.75 0.65 3.60
N ASP A 249 32.62 -0.59 3.14
CA ASP A 249 33.42 -1.16 2.06
C ASP A 249 32.86 -0.88 0.66
N ASN A 250 31.53 -0.86 0.50
CA ASN A 250 30.89 -0.69 -0.80
C ASN A 250 29.68 0.27 -0.82
N GLY A 251 29.32 0.87 0.32
CA GLY A 251 28.21 1.82 0.42
C GLY A 251 26.82 1.22 0.19
N LYS A 252 26.69 -0.11 0.17
CA LYS A 252 25.40 -0.81 0.11
C LYS A 252 24.74 -0.84 1.49
N PHE A 253 23.42 -1.01 1.52
CA PHE A 253 22.68 -1.17 2.77
C PHE A 253 23.26 -2.30 3.64
N ASP A 254 23.40 -2.03 4.95
CA ASP A 254 23.92 -2.98 5.91
C ASP A 254 22.79 -3.64 6.72
N TYR A 255 22.25 -4.73 6.18
CA TYR A 255 21.20 -5.49 6.86
C TYR A 255 21.67 -6.02 8.23
N ALA A 256 22.92 -6.48 8.35
CA ALA A 256 23.45 -7.00 9.59
C ALA A 256 23.44 -5.96 10.71
N ALA A 257 23.68 -4.68 10.40
CA ALA A 257 23.57 -3.60 11.38
C ALA A 257 22.14 -3.44 11.92
N VAL A 258 21.11 -3.62 11.09
CA VAL A 258 19.70 -3.63 11.54
C VAL A 258 19.46 -4.83 12.46
N TYR A 259 19.94 -6.01 12.06
CA TYR A 259 19.78 -7.25 12.83
C TYR A 259 20.47 -7.19 14.19
N GLU A 260 21.66 -6.62 14.27
CA GLU A 260 22.41 -6.42 15.51
C GLU A 260 21.70 -5.41 16.43
N ARG A 261 21.29 -4.26 15.88
CA ARG A 261 20.64 -3.18 16.66
C ARG A 261 19.39 -3.65 17.40
N PHE A 262 18.62 -4.56 16.78
CA PHE A 262 17.32 -5.00 17.30
C PHE A 262 17.30 -6.44 17.80
N ASP A 263 18.48 -7.07 17.90
CA ASP A 263 18.62 -8.45 18.35
C ASP A 263 17.75 -9.44 17.55
N LEU A 264 17.66 -9.22 16.23
CA LEU A 264 16.67 -9.89 15.39
C LEU A 264 16.92 -11.39 15.29
N CYS A 265 18.17 -11.84 15.26
CA CYS A 265 18.44 -13.29 15.20
C CYS A 265 17.89 -14.03 16.42
N ASN A 266 18.02 -13.47 17.64
CA ASN A 266 17.45 -14.09 18.83
C ASN A 266 15.91 -14.13 18.75
N LYS A 267 15.27 -13.05 18.27
CA LYS A 267 13.81 -12.98 18.08
C LYS A 267 13.31 -13.99 17.04
N ILE A 268 14.03 -14.13 15.95
CA ILE A 268 13.77 -15.10 14.88
C ILE A 268 13.86 -16.53 15.42
N GLN A 269 14.93 -16.84 16.15
CA GLN A 269 15.12 -18.17 16.75
C GLN A 269 14.08 -18.49 17.82
N ALA A 270 13.63 -17.48 18.57
CA ALA A 270 12.56 -17.60 19.56
C ALA A 270 11.16 -17.74 18.91
N GLY A 271 11.02 -17.55 17.60
CA GLY A 271 9.73 -17.59 16.91
C GLY A 271 8.88 -16.33 17.11
N GLU A 272 9.49 -15.23 17.59
CA GLU A 272 8.80 -13.95 17.81
C GLU A 272 8.68 -13.13 16.52
N VAL A 273 9.59 -13.35 15.57
CA VAL A 273 9.68 -12.65 14.29
C VAL A 273 9.85 -13.68 13.17
N ASP A 274 9.07 -13.54 12.11
CA ASP A 274 9.11 -14.37 10.90
C ASP A 274 9.73 -13.64 9.70
N GLU A 275 9.74 -12.30 9.69
CA GLU A 275 10.30 -11.46 8.64
C GLU A 275 10.78 -10.11 9.15
N VAL A 276 11.60 -9.42 8.37
CA VAL A 276 12.11 -8.08 8.68
C VAL A 276 11.78 -7.13 7.53
N TRP A 277 10.98 -6.09 7.77
CA TRP A 277 10.69 -5.08 6.75
C TRP A 277 11.30 -3.74 7.14
N VAL A 278 11.97 -3.11 6.19
CA VAL A 278 12.60 -1.80 6.34
C VAL A 278 11.88 -0.82 5.43
N TRP A 279 11.37 0.28 6.00
CA TRP A 279 10.87 1.43 5.24
C TRP A 279 11.94 2.53 5.21
N GLU A 280 12.23 3.07 4.04
CA GLU A 280 13.21 4.15 3.84
C GLU A 280 12.81 5.06 2.67
N SER A 281 13.53 6.15 2.39
CA SER A 281 13.13 7.14 1.37
C SER A 281 13.52 6.81 -0.09
N GLY A 282 14.26 5.73 -0.31
CA GLY A 282 14.93 5.36 -1.56
C GLY A 282 16.44 5.64 -1.56
N THR A 283 17.01 6.14 -0.47
CA THR A 283 18.45 6.47 -0.37
C THR A 283 19.28 5.34 0.24
N GLY A 284 18.64 4.29 0.76
CA GLY A 284 19.29 3.21 1.49
C GLY A 284 20.25 2.34 0.66
N ASN A 285 20.20 2.40 -0.69
CA ASN A 285 20.99 1.53 -1.59
C ASN A 285 20.85 0.05 -1.20
N ALA A 286 19.63 -0.32 -0.84
CA ALA A 286 19.25 -1.67 -0.45
C ALA A 286 18.70 -2.44 -1.65
N TRP A 287 18.75 -3.76 -1.56
CA TRP A 287 17.93 -4.62 -2.40
C TRP A 287 16.48 -4.57 -1.93
N GLU A 288 15.52 -4.65 -2.84
CA GLU A 288 14.09 -4.70 -2.49
C GLU A 288 13.75 -5.89 -1.58
N TRP A 289 14.47 -7.01 -1.76
CA TRP A 289 14.40 -8.15 -0.88
C TRP A 289 15.73 -8.91 -0.84
N VAL A 290 16.00 -9.54 0.29
CA VAL A 290 17.05 -10.55 0.46
C VAL A 290 16.52 -11.68 1.31
N THR A 291 16.83 -12.93 0.97
CA THR A 291 16.49 -14.07 1.82
C THR A 291 17.76 -14.77 2.27
N ASN A 292 17.87 -15.03 3.57
CA ASN A 292 18.98 -15.82 4.10
C ASN A 292 18.48 -16.85 5.11
N GLY A 293 19.04 -18.05 5.05
CA GLY A 293 18.60 -19.19 5.83
C GLY A 293 19.40 -20.45 5.51
N PRO A 294 19.25 -21.50 6.34
CA PRO A 294 19.95 -22.76 6.14
C PRO A 294 19.50 -23.51 4.88
N TYR A 295 18.28 -23.26 4.39
CA TYR A 295 17.68 -23.99 3.26
C TYR A 295 17.30 -23.12 2.07
N TRP A 296 17.35 -21.80 2.19
CA TRP A 296 17.23 -20.87 1.07
C TRP A 296 18.07 -19.62 1.36
N SER A 297 19.00 -19.32 0.47
CA SER A 297 19.90 -18.18 0.58
C SER A 297 20.03 -17.50 -0.78
N TRP A 298 19.43 -16.33 -0.89
CA TRP A 298 19.51 -15.44 -2.04
C TRP A 298 19.72 -14.02 -1.53
N THR A 299 20.99 -13.66 -1.36
CA THR A 299 21.38 -12.44 -0.65
C THR A 299 21.92 -11.36 -1.57
N TRP A 300 22.21 -11.66 -2.84
CA TRP A 300 22.83 -10.70 -3.77
C TRP A 300 24.12 -10.08 -3.21
N ASP A 301 24.91 -10.91 -2.52
CA ASP A 301 26.13 -10.51 -1.79
C ASP A 301 25.90 -9.42 -0.71
N ALA A 302 24.65 -9.21 -0.30
CA ALA A 302 24.29 -8.33 0.81
C ALA A 302 24.76 -8.89 2.15
N ASN A 303 25.05 -7.98 3.07
CA ASN A 303 25.47 -8.32 4.42
C ASN A 303 24.24 -8.61 5.30
N VAL A 304 23.58 -9.76 5.09
CA VAL A 304 22.43 -10.21 5.88
C VAL A 304 22.78 -11.50 6.62
N PRO A 305 22.57 -11.62 7.94
CA PRO A 305 22.96 -12.81 8.68
C PRO A 305 22.02 -13.99 8.43
N ASN A 306 22.56 -15.21 8.51
CA ASN A 306 21.75 -16.43 8.60
C ASN A 306 21.45 -16.69 10.09
N CYS A 307 20.20 -16.45 10.49
CA CYS A 307 19.78 -16.60 11.89
C CYS A 307 19.34 -18.03 12.24
N GLY A 308 19.59 -19.03 11.39
CA GLY A 308 19.20 -20.44 11.62
C GLY A 308 17.77 -20.80 11.21
N ARG A 309 17.04 -19.85 10.59
CA ARG A 309 15.75 -20.04 9.91
C ARG A 309 15.78 -19.28 8.58
N THR A 310 15.07 -19.76 7.57
CA THR A 310 14.83 -19.01 6.32
C THR A 310 14.00 -17.76 6.59
N ILE A 311 14.61 -16.59 6.42
CA ILE A 311 13.97 -15.28 6.65
C ILE A 311 14.22 -14.37 5.45
N THR A 312 13.18 -13.67 5.02
CA THR A 312 13.30 -12.58 4.06
C THR A 312 13.36 -11.24 4.79
N SER A 313 14.33 -10.40 4.41
CA SER A 313 14.30 -8.97 4.68
C SER A 313 13.77 -8.23 3.46
N MET A 314 12.73 -7.41 3.62
CA MET A 314 12.23 -6.51 2.58
C MET A 314 12.77 -5.10 2.81
N ASN A 315 13.06 -4.39 1.73
CA ASN A 315 13.28 -2.94 1.76
C ASN A 315 12.22 -2.25 0.90
N LEU A 316 11.52 -1.30 1.50
CA LEU A 316 10.30 -0.69 1.00
C LEU A 316 10.44 0.84 1.07
N ASN A 317 9.77 1.54 0.14
CA ASN A 317 9.93 2.98 0.01
C ASN A 317 8.67 3.75 0.44
N TYR A 318 8.76 4.53 1.52
CA TYR A 318 7.62 5.33 2.01
C TYR A 318 7.39 6.63 1.21
N GLN A 319 8.23 6.92 0.22
CA GLN A 319 8.01 7.96 -0.79
C GLN A 319 7.18 7.45 -1.98
N ARG A 320 6.83 6.16 -2.00
CA ARG A 320 6.07 5.51 -3.07
C ARG A 320 4.79 4.91 -2.52
N ASP A 321 3.78 4.82 -3.37
CA ASP A 321 2.51 4.22 -2.98
C ASP A 321 2.66 2.72 -2.71
N VAL A 322 1.68 2.14 -2.02
CA VAL A 322 1.70 0.72 -1.62
C VAL A 322 1.78 -0.26 -2.79
N GLY A 323 1.42 0.15 -4.01
CA GLY A 323 1.55 -0.67 -5.22
C GLY A 323 3.00 -1.04 -5.52
N LEU A 324 3.96 -0.18 -5.15
CA LEU A 324 5.40 -0.48 -5.29
C LEU A 324 5.87 -1.44 -4.20
N ALA A 325 5.35 -1.34 -2.97
CA ALA A 325 5.65 -2.32 -1.93
C ALA A 325 5.14 -3.73 -2.30
N LEU A 326 3.95 -3.82 -2.91
CA LEU A 326 3.42 -5.07 -3.46
C LEU A 326 4.25 -5.59 -4.64
N HIS A 327 4.77 -4.70 -5.48
CA HIS A 327 5.69 -5.04 -6.57
C HIS A 327 6.97 -5.70 -6.02
N SER A 328 7.65 -5.04 -5.07
CA SER A 328 8.84 -5.59 -4.41
C SER A 328 8.56 -6.93 -3.72
N PHE A 329 7.39 -7.08 -3.08
CA PHE A 329 6.96 -8.36 -2.52
C PHE A 329 6.73 -9.43 -3.61
N GLY A 330 6.18 -9.02 -4.74
CA GLY A 330 6.06 -9.84 -5.94
C GLY A 330 7.40 -10.45 -6.34
N HIS A 331 8.48 -9.66 -6.43
CA HIS A 331 9.82 -10.17 -6.74
C HIS A 331 10.33 -11.21 -5.76
N ARG A 332 10.03 -11.03 -4.46
CA ARG A 332 10.31 -12.07 -3.48
C ARG A 332 9.55 -13.36 -3.80
N MET A 333 8.28 -13.28 -4.20
CA MET A 333 7.49 -14.45 -4.56
C MET A 333 8.04 -15.15 -5.79
N GLU A 334 8.42 -14.40 -6.83
CA GLU A 334 9.08 -14.93 -8.02
C GLU A 334 10.36 -15.68 -7.63
N GLY A 335 11.24 -15.05 -6.83
CA GLY A 335 12.46 -15.69 -6.33
C GLY A 335 12.19 -16.97 -5.53
N ALA A 336 11.13 -17.00 -4.72
CA ALA A 336 10.73 -18.20 -4.00
C ALA A 336 10.26 -19.30 -4.97
N PHE A 337 9.41 -18.99 -5.95
CA PHE A 337 8.88 -19.99 -6.87
C PHE A 337 9.92 -20.51 -7.84
N MET A 338 10.86 -19.65 -8.27
CA MET A 338 12.07 -20.07 -8.99
C MET A 338 12.90 -21.07 -8.17
N ASN A 339 12.91 -20.96 -6.85
CA ASN A 339 13.64 -21.88 -5.97
C ASN A 339 12.87 -23.20 -5.69
N TRP A 340 11.56 -23.14 -5.41
CA TRP A 340 10.79 -24.31 -4.92
C TRP A 340 9.97 -25.02 -5.99
N ARG A 341 9.53 -24.29 -7.03
CA ARG A 341 8.68 -24.77 -8.11
C ARG A 341 9.15 -24.30 -9.50
N PRO A 342 10.47 -24.36 -9.82
CA PRO A 342 10.99 -23.78 -11.05
C PRO A 342 10.31 -24.35 -12.31
N CYS A 343 10.08 -25.66 -12.37
CA CYS A 343 9.55 -26.27 -13.59
C CYS A 343 8.08 -25.91 -13.85
N ASP A 344 7.34 -25.49 -12.81
CA ASP A 344 5.95 -25.03 -12.90
C ASP A 344 5.83 -23.50 -12.93
N PHE A 345 6.94 -22.78 -12.73
CA PHE A 345 6.94 -21.32 -12.71
C PHE A 345 7.52 -20.75 -14.00
N TYR A 346 8.72 -21.20 -14.39
CA TYR A 346 9.47 -20.72 -15.55
C TYR A 346 8.84 -21.13 -16.90
N THR A 347 9.26 -20.40 -17.93
CA THR A 347 9.00 -20.71 -19.34
C THR A 347 10.28 -20.65 -20.17
N GLU A 348 10.25 -21.08 -21.43
CA GLU A 348 11.40 -20.96 -22.34
C GLU A 348 11.54 -19.54 -22.90
N SER A 349 10.41 -18.86 -23.11
CA SER A 349 10.34 -17.50 -23.64
C SER A 349 10.38 -16.40 -22.58
N TRP A 350 10.43 -16.73 -21.29
CA TRP A 350 10.48 -15.73 -20.23
C TRP A 350 11.79 -14.94 -20.33
N PRO A 351 11.78 -13.59 -20.40
CA PRO A 351 12.99 -12.81 -20.65
C PRO A 351 14.12 -13.06 -19.64
N TRP A 352 13.76 -13.46 -18.43
CA TRP A 352 14.67 -13.76 -17.32
C TRP A 352 15.06 -15.24 -17.35
N ILE A 353 15.75 -15.63 -18.44
CA ILE A 353 16.12 -17.02 -18.76
C ILE A 353 17.12 -17.56 -17.73
N GLY A 354 16.93 -18.80 -17.31
CA GLY A 354 17.84 -19.47 -16.38
C GLY A 354 17.17 -20.52 -15.51
N TRP A 355 16.22 -21.28 -16.05
CA TRP A 355 15.64 -22.36 -15.26
C TRP A 355 16.69 -23.49 -15.04
N PRO A 356 16.67 -24.19 -13.90
CA PRO A 356 17.65 -25.23 -13.59
C PRO A 356 17.64 -26.38 -14.59
N SER A 357 18.80 -26.96 -14.92
CA SER A 357 18.93 -27.99 -15.97
C SER A 357 17.97 -29.18 -15.82
N PHE A 358 17.62 -29.54 -14.58
CA PHE A 358 16.66 -30.61 -14.29
C PHE A 358 15.21 -30.31 -14.74
N CYS A 359 14.87 -29.04 -15.00
CA CYS A 359 13.60 -28.64 -15.60
C CYS A 359 13.59 -28.70 -17.13
N SER A 360 14.64 -29.24 -17.77
CA SER A 360 14.70 -29.36 -19.23
C SER A 360 13.60 -30.25 -19.78
N GLY A 361 12.83 -29.70 -20.72
CA GLY A 361 11.62 -30.35 -21.25
C GLY A 361 10.44 -30.38 -20.27
N LEU A 362 10.56 -29.72 -19.11
CA LEU A 362 9.51 -29.62 -18.09
C LEU A 362 8.93 -28.21 -17.98
N VAL A 363 9.68 -27.15 -18.32
CA VAL A 363 9.11 -25.80 -18.47
C VAL A 363 8.17 -25.73 -19.67
N SER A 364 7.27 -24.75 -19.69
CA SER A 364 6.29 -24.62 -20.77
C SER A 364 5.89 -23.18 -21.01
N ASP A 365 5.94 -22.75 -22.27
CA ASP A 365 5.39 -21.47 -22.71
C ASP A 365 3.86 -21.46 -22.82
N GLN A 366 3.19 -22.59 -22.60
CA GLN A 366 1.74 -22.71 -22.60
C GLN A 366 1.16 -22.80 -21.19
N PHE A 367 1.91 -23.41 -20.25
CA PHE A 367 1.42 -23.71 -18.90
C PHE A 367 2.24 -23.02 -17.81
N GLY A 368 3.48 -22.59 -18.09
CA GLY A 368 4.33 -21.77 -17.22
C GLY A 368 3.58 -20.64 -16.55
N TYR A 369 3.66 -20.51 -15.23
CA TYR A 369 2.91 -19.46 -14.51
C TYR A 369 3.16 -18.07 -15.12
N VAL A 370 4.41 -17.78 -15.46
CA VAL A 370 4.85 -16.51 -16.07
C VAL A 370 4.73 -16.45 -17.59
N ALA A 371 4.06 -17.42 -18.23
CA ALA A 371 3.91 -17.43 -19.68
C ALA A 371 3.13 -16.21 -20.16
N ARG A 372 3.76 -15.44 -21.05
CA ARG A 372 3.18 -14.29 -21.74
C ARG A 372 2.49 -14.75 -23.03
N PRO A 373 1.45 -14.08 -23.54
CA PRO A 373 0.85 -14.44 -24.82
C PRO A 373 1.79 -14.13 -25.99
N PHE A 374 1.99 -15.09 -26.89
CA PHE A 374 2.68 -14.86 -28.17
C PHE A 374 2.28 -15.90 -29.22
N THR A 375 2.71 -15.72 -30.47
CA THR A 375 2.31 -16.62 -31.57
C THR A 375 2.58 -18.10 -31.29
N GLY A 376 3.65 -18.44 -30.55
CA GLY A 376 4.04 -19.82 -30.26
C GLY A 376 3.14 -20.56 -29.25
N ASN A 377 2.35 -19.84 -28.45
CA ASN A 377 1.34 -20.41 -27.55
C ASN A 377 -0.10 -20.05 -27.97
N ASN A 378 -0.31 -19.77 -29.26
CA ASN A 378 -1.58 -19.33 -29.84
C ASN A 378 -2.11 -18.00 -29.28
N ASN A 379 -1.22 -17.15 -28.75
CA ASN A 379 -1.55 -15.91 -28.05
C ASN A 379 -2.41 -16.13 -26.80
N ILE A 380 -2.18 -17.24 -26.09
CA ILE A 380 -2.81 -17.54 -24.81
C ILE A 380 -1.74 -17.49 -23.73
N GLY A 381 -1.80 -16.47 -22.87
CA GLY A 381 -0.91 -16.34 -21.71
C GLY A 381 -1.42 -17.12 -20.48
N VAL A 382 -0.58 -17.20 -19.46
CA VAL A 382 -0.98 -17.59 -18.11
C VAL A 382 -1.13 -16.30 -17.31
N CYS A 383 -0.37 -16.08 -16.23
CA CYS A 383 -0.52 -14.90 -15.38
C CYS A 383 0.49 -13.80 -15.68
N GLY A 384 1.51 -14.08 -16.50
CA GLY A 384 2.65 -13.18 -16.66
C GLY A 384 3.45 -13.07 -15.36
N ASP A 385 4.24 -12.01 -15.26
CA ASP A 385 5.10 -11.74 -14.11
C ASP A 385 4.77 -10.37 -13.51
N ILE A 386 5.49 -9.99 -12.46
CA ILE A 386 5.24 -8.75 -11.74
C ILE A 386 5.46 -7.51 -12.61
N HIS A 387 6.32 -7.59 -13.63
CA HIS A 387 6.54 -6.49 -14.59
C HIS A 387 5.51 -6.48 -15.70
N HIS A 388 4.98 -7.65 -16.06
CA HIS A 388 4.29 -7.87 -17.33
C HIS A 388 2.94 -8.57 -17.17
N PRO A 389 1.84 -7.81 -17.09
CA PRO A 389 0.51 -8.38 -17.11
C PRO A 389 0.24 -9.22 -18.36
N PRO A 390 -0.62 -10.24 -18.28
CA PRO A 390 -0.85 -11.18 -19.37
C PRO A 390 -1.60 -10.54 -20.55
N ASN A 391 -2.07 -9.30 -20.41
CA ASN A 391 -2.73 -8.56 -21.46
C ASN A 391 -1.82 -7.61 -22.24
N ILE A 392 -0.51 -7.61 -21.95
CA ILE A 392 0.45 -6.84 -22.73
C ILE A 392 1.01 -7.73 -23.86
N PRO A 393 0.68 -7.43 -25.14
CA PRO A 393 0.96 -8.33 -26.27
C PRO A 393 2.35 -8.15 -26.90
N ASP A 394 3.16 -7.25 -26.35
CA ASP A 394 4.49 -6.87 -26.84
C ASP A 394 5.51 -6.91 -25.69
N ASN A 395 6.67 -6.26 -25.83
CA ASN A 395 7.74 -6.27 -24.81
C ASN A 395 7.72 -5.03 -23.90
N ARG A 396 6.59 -4.31 -23.81
CA ARG A 396 6.47 -3.20 -22.85
C ARG A 396 6.31 -3.76 -21.44
N GLU A 397 7.20 -3.35 -20.56
CA GLU A 397 7.16 -3.68 -19.14
C GLU A 397 6.47 -2.55 -18.35
N TYR A 398 5.98 -2.86 -17.14
CA TYR A 398 5.39 -1.89 -16.20
C TYR A 398 4.13 -1.18 -16.70
N ILE A 399 3.37 -1.80 -17.61
CA ILE A 399 2.11 -1.28 -18.12
C ILE A 399 0.95 -2.07 -17.51
N TYR A 400 0.27 -1.47 -16.52
CA TYR A 400 -0.84 -2.11 -15.79
C TYR A 400 -2.23 -1.64 -16.20
N ASN A 401 -2.31 -0.63 -17.08
CA ASN A 401 -3.55 0.06 -17.45
C ASN A 401 -3.91 -0.08 -18.94
N ASP A 402 -3.23 -0.97 -19.68
CA ASP A 402 -3.53 -1.20 -21.09
C ASP A 402 -4.89 -1.91 -21.22
N PRO A 403 -5.85 -1.39 -22.01
CA PRO A 403 -7.15 -2.03 -22.21
C PRO A 403 -7.13 -3.13 -23.28
N PHE A 404 -5.95 -3.56 -23.76
CA PHE A 404 -5.86 -4.67 -24.71
C PHE A 404 -6.53 -5.93 -24.14
N ILE A 405 -7.42 -6.52 -24.95
CA ILE A 405 -8.15 -7.75 -24.59
C ILE A 405 -7.28 -8.95 -24.96
N THR A 406 -6.97 -9.78 -23.97
CA THR A 406 -6.15 -10.99 -24.14
C THR A 406 -6.94 -12.26 -23.87
N GLN A 407 -6.40 -13.39 -24.34
CA GLN A 407 -6.81 -14.71 -23.88
C GLN A 407 -5.80 -15.19 -22.84
N SER A 408 -6.26 -15.59 -21.67
CA SER A 408 -5.39 -16.10 -20.62
C SER A 408 -6.05 -17.20 -19.80
N ILE A 409 -5.25 -18.17 -19.38
CA ILE A 409 -5.69 -19.22 -18.46
C ILE A 409 -5.40 -18.88 -16.98
N CYS A 410 -5.01 -17.65 -16.63
CA CYS A 410 -4.59 -17.31 -15.26
C CYS A 410 -5.64 -17.64 -14.18
N GLU A 411 -6.89 -17.22 -14.36
CA GLU A 411 -7.98 -17.45 -13.38
C GLU A 411 -8.49 -18.90 -13.36
N ASP A 412 -8.03 -19.76 -14.26
CA ASP A 412 -8.30 -21.20 -14.26
C ASP A 412 -6.99 -21.95 -14.55
N TRP A 413 -5.89 -21.52 -13.93
CA TRP A 413 -4.60 -22.11 -14.22
C TRP A 413 -4.58 -23.58 -13.79
N GLN A 414 -4.38 -24.47 -14.75
CA GLN A 414 -4.25 -25.92 -14.56
C GLN A 414 -3.09 -26.43 -15.42
N TRP A 415 -2.03 -26.91 -14.80
CA TRP A 415 -0.85 -27.37 -15.52
C TRP A 415 -1.10 -28.68 -16.29
N ASP A 416 -2.08 -29.48 -15.88
CA ASP A 416 -2.48 -30.72 -16.56
C ASP A 416 -3.15 -30.49 -17.94
N GLY A 417 -3.30 -29.23 -18.37
CA GLY A 417 -3.92 -28.87 -19.64
C GLY A 417 -5.46 -28.83 -19.61
N SER A 418 -6.07 -28.98 -18.42
CA SER A 418 -7.54 -28.87 -18.26
C SER A 418 -8.06 -27.43 -18.11
N ALA A 419 -7.16 -26.45 -18.13
CA ALA A 419 -7.47 -25.03 -17.98
C ALA A 419 -8.35 -24.49 -19.11
N THR A 420 -9.27 -23.59 -18.77
CA THR A 420 -10.09 -22.85 -19.74
C THR A 420 -9.60 -21.42 -19.88
N ALA A 421 -9.26 -21.02 -21.11
CA ALA A 421 -8.87 -19.64 -21.39
C ALA A 421 -10.08 -18.71 -21.24
N GLN A 422 -9.85 -17.56 -20.60
CA GLN A 422 -10.81 -16.49 -20.44
C GLN A 422 -10.35 -15.25 -21.21
N SER A 423 -11.33 -14.46 -21.66
CA SER A 423 -11.10 -13.19 -22.35
C SER A 423 -11.27 -12.05 -21.35
N PHE A 424 -10.24 -11.22 -21.18
CA PHE A 424 -10.30 -10.05 -20.31
C PHE A 424 -9.32 -8.96 -20.71
N ASP A 425 -9.50 -7.77 -20.15
CA ASP A 425 -8.58 -6.64 -20.19
C ASP A 425 -8.20 -6.20 -18.77
N CYS A 426 -7.56 -5.04 -18.61
CA CYS A 426 -7.12 -4.55 -17.31
C CYS A 426 -8.25 -4.27 -16.30
N SER A 427 -9.52 -4.22 -16.73
CA SER A 427 -10.63 -3.90 -15.84
C SER A 427 -10.81 -4.92 -14.71
N ILE A 428 -10.37 -6.16 -14.91
CA ILE A 428 -10.48 -7.22 -13.88
C ILE A 428 -9.62 -6.92 -12.63
N TRP A 429 -8.60 -6.08 -12.78
CA TRP A 429 -7.77 -5.58 -11.69
C TRP A 429 -7.85 -4.06 -11.53
N GLY A 430 -8.86 -3.42 -12.13
CA GLY A 430 -9.08 -1.98 -12.02
C GLY A 430 -8.08 -1.10 -12.78
N CYS A 431 -7.28 -1.67 -13.69
CA CYS A 431 -6.31 -0.94 -14.51
C CYS A 431 -5.27 -0.14 -13.72
N GLU A 432 -4.92 -0.59 -12.51
CA GLU A 432 -3.92 0.03 -11.65
C GLU A 432 -2.87 -1.01 -11.21
N GLN A 433 -1.63 -0.55 -10.98
CA GLN A 433 -0.53 -1.43 -10.54
C GLN A 433 -0.88 -2.21 -9.28
N ARG A 434 -1.34 -1.52 -8.22
CA ARG A 434 -1.77 -2.15 -6.97
C ARG A 434 -2.81 -3.24 -7.20
N GLY A 435 -3.79 -2.97 -8.05
CA GLY A 435 -4.83 -3.92 -8.40
C GLY A 435 -4.26 -5.14 -9.13
N PHE A 436 -3.37 -4.93 -10.10
CA PHE A 436 -2.70 -6.01 -10.82
C PHE A 436 -1.92 -6.91 -9.87
N MET A 437 -1.11 -6.36 -8.96
CA MET A 437 -0.32 -7.16 -8.01
C MET A 437 -1.22 -8.03 -7.12
N ILE A 438 -2.33 -7.47 -6.61
CA ILE A 438 -3.30 -8.23 -5.83
C ILE A 438 -3.92 -9.33 -6.68
N TRP A 439 -4.39 -9.03 -7.89
CA TRP A 439 -5.00 -10.02 -8.78
C TRP A 439 -4.01 -11.13 -9.17
N TRP A 440 -2.78 -10.78 -9.53
CA TRP A 440 -1.73 -11.73 -9.86
C TRP A 440 -1.47 -12.69 -8.69
N MET A 441 -1.37 -12.15 -7.47
CA MET A 441 -1.18 -12.95 -6.26
C MET A 441 -2.40 -13.82 -5.91
N GLN A 442 -3.62 -13.38 -6.22
CA GLN A 442 -4.85 -14.16 -5.98
C GLN A 442 -4.96 -15.38 -6.90
N ASN A 443 -4.26 -15.40 -8.03
CA ASN A 443 -4.23 -16.52 -8.97
C ASN A 443 -3.06 -17.50 -8.72
N ILE A 444 -2.24 -17.23 -7.70
CA ILE A 444 -1.28 -18.21 -7.18
C ILE A 444 -2.04 -19.29 -6.40
N PRO A 445 -1.69 -20.59 -6.52
CA PRO A 445 -2.32 -21.66 -5.75
C PRO A 445 -2.29 -21.38 -4.24
N GLY A 446 -3.41 -20.92 -3.71
CA GLY A 446 -3.57 -20.56 -2.29
C GLY A 446 -4.27 -21.64 -1.48
N TYR A 447 -4.76 -21.26 -0.29
CA TYR A 447 -5.55 -22.18 0.52
C TYR A 447 -6.87 -22.53 -0.17
N GLY A 448 -7.18 -23.84 -0.22
CA GLY A 448 -8.40 -24.33 -0.86
C GLY A 448 -8.39 -24.27 -2.39
N ASN A 449 -7.22 -24.06 -3.00
CA ASN A 449 -7.07 -24.11 -4.45
C ASN A 449 -7.46 -25.48 -5.02
N ASN A 450 -7.84 -25.49 -6.29
CA ASN A 450 -8.05 -26.70 -7.07
C ASN A 450 -7.07 -26.84 -8.24
N THR A 451 -6.03 -25.99 -8.28
CA THR A 451 -5.01 -25.97 -9.33
C THR A 451 -4.29 -27.30 -9.36
N LYS A 452 -4.11 -27.88 -10.55
CA LYS A 452 -3.44 -29.15 -10.72
C LYS A 452 -2.04 -29.00 -11.29
N ASP A 453 -1.13 -29.83 -10.79
CA ASP A 453 0.18 -30.03 -11.38
C ASP A 453 0.12 -30.81 -12.70
N ARG A 454 1.27 -30.96 -13.37
CA ARG A 454 1.43 -31.73 -14.61
C ARG A 454 0.99 -33.18 -14.55
N TYR A 455 0.83 -33.74 -13.36
CA TYR A 455 0.41 -35.12 -13.13
C TYR A 455 -1.07 -35.22 -12.74
N GLY A 456 -1.79 -34.08 -12.70
CA GLY A 456 -3.19 -34.00 -12.33
C GLY A 456 -3.45 -33.99 -10.83
N ASN A 457 -2.41 -33.87 -9.98
CA ASN A 457 -2.57 -33.75 -8.54
C ASN A 457 -2.85 -32.30 -8.15
N ILE A 458 -3.63 -32.08 -7.09
CA ILE A 458 -3.84 -30.73 -6.54
C ILE A 458 -2.51 -30.17 -6.05
N MET A 459 -2.19 -28.95 -6.48
CA MET A 459 -1.01 -28.22 -6.06
C MET A 459 -1.13 -27.81 -4.58
N PRO A 460 -0.02 -27.84 -3.83
CA PRO A 460 0.01 -27.33 -2.46
C PRO A 460 -0.27 -25.82 -2.42
N ASN A 461 -0.42 -25.27 -1.22
CA ASN A 461 -0.48 -23.82 -1.02
C ASN A 461 0.90 -23.21 -1.27
N TRP A 462 1.06 -22.42 -2.34
CA TRP A 462 2.35 -21.84 -2.72
C TRP A 462 2.80 -20.73 -1.79
N TRP A 463 1.89 -20.11 -1.02
CA TRP A 463 2.25 -19.12 0.00
C TRP A 463 3.14 -19.70 1.12
N ASP A 464 3.12 -21.03 1.32
CA ASP A 464 3.98 -21.69 2.30
C ASP A 464 5.47 -21.66 1.88
N TYR A 465 5.77 -21.57 0.57
CA TYR A 465 7.13 -21.53 0.03
C TYR A 465 7.92 -20.30 0.49
N LEU A 466 7.24 -19.23 0.89
CA LEU A 466 7.87 -18.01 1.40
C LEU A 466 8.55 -18.20 2.76
N PHE A 467 8.27 -19.31 3.47
CA PHE A 467 8.72 -19.56 4.84
C PHE A 467 9.26 -20.98 5.06
N LEU A 468 9.50 -21.75 3.99
CA LEU A 468 9.99 -23.11 4.15
C LEU A 468 11.39 -23.15 4.75
N ASP A 469 11.52 -23.96 5.78
CA ASP A 469 12.76 -24.22 6.50
C ASP A 469 13.14 -25.71 6.36
N GLN A 470 13.18 -26.17 5.10
CA GLN A 470 13.54 -27.53 4.71
C GLN A 470 14.24 -27.51 3.36
N SER A 471 15.09 -28.47 3.01
CA SER A 471 15.76 -28.47 1.71
C SER A 471 14.77 -28.44 0.54
N PRO A 472 15.03 -27.67 -0.54
CA PRO A 472 14.23 -27.74 -1.75
C PRO A 472 14.18 -29.17 -2.28
N PRO A 473 13.07 -29.56 -2.94
CA PRO A 473 12.89 -30.93 -3.42
C PRO A 473 13.92 -31.36 -4.47
N TYR A 474 14.77 -30.42 -4.93
CA TYR A 474 15.81 -30.64 -5.93
C TYR A 474 17.18 -30.21 -5.38
N ASN A 475 18.20 -31.06 -5.54
CA ASN A 475 19.55 -30.92 -4.96
C ASN A 475 20.43 -29.86 -5.65
N SER A 476 19.92 -28.69 -6.05
CA SER A 476 20.62 -27.81 -7.01
C SER A 476 20.95 -26.41 -6.49
N PHE A 477 21.29 -26.27 -5.20
CA PHE A 477 21.84 -25.01 -4.68
C PHE A 477 23.08 -24.52 -5.45
N THR A 478 23.81 -25.44 -6.08
CA THR A 478 24.99 -25.14 -6.90
C THR A 478 24.69 -24.77 -8.35
N GLU A 479 23.49 -25.04 -8.90
CA GLU A 479 23.18 -24.67 -10.30
C GLU A 479 22.53 -23.29 -10.41
N ILE A 480 21.70 -22.88 -9.43
CA ILE A 480 21.08 -21.54 -9.44
C ILE A 480 22.11 -20.43 -9.21
N ASN A 481 23.13 -20.69 -8.38
CA ASN A 481 24.20 -19.73 -8.09
C ASN A 481 25.18 -19.49 -9.27
N ASN A 482 25.16 -20.33 -10.30
CA ASN A 482 26.03 -20.19 -11.49
C ASN A 482 25.32 -19.50 -12.66
N LEU A 483 24.02 -19.21 -12.54
CA LEU A 483 23.31 -18.38 -13.50
C LEU A 483 23.65 -16.92 -13.18
N GLU A 484 24.16 -16.24 -14.21
CA GLU A 484 24.94 -15.01 -14.12
C GLU A 484 24.35 -13.99 -13.15
N LYS A 485 25.03 -13.84 -12.00
CA LYS A 485 24.82 -12.75 -11.05
C LYS A 485 24.70 -11.40 -11.77
N ASP A 486 25.45 -11.18 -12.85
CA ASP A 486 25.58 -9.87 -13.50
C ASP A 486 24.37 -9.43 -14.36
N GLU A 487 23.53 -10.33 -14.89
CA GLU A 487 22.36 -9.94 -15.71
C GLU A 487 21.10 -9.69 -14.86
N LEU A 488 20.90 -10.42 -13.76
CA LEU A 488 19.82 -10.13 -12.79
C LEU A 488 20.14 -8.88 -11.95
N LEU A 489 21.43 -8.58 -11.70
CA LEU A 489 21.89 -7.42 -10.93
C LEU A 489 21.62 -6.05 -11.60
N HIS A 490 21.54 -6.00 -12.94
CA HIS A 490 21.44 -4.72 -13.67
C HIS A 490 19.99 -4.26 -13.90
N TYR A 491 19.01 -5.16 -13.87
CA TYR A 491 17.66 -4.87 -14.35
C TYR A 491 16.58 -4.89 -13.28
N PHE A 492 16.80 -5.57 -12.16
CA PHE A 492 15.86 -5.57 -11.02
C PHE A 492 15.97 -4.34 -10.12
N PHE A 493 17.03 -3.52 -10.25
CA PHE A 493 17.52 -2.81 -9.05
C PHE A 493 17.99 -1.36 -9.21
N HIS A 494 17.74 -0.68 -10.33
CA HIS A 494 18.12 0.74 -10.49
C HIS A 494 17.03 1.66 -11.06
N SER A 495 15.82 1.19 -11.35
CA SER A 495 14.75 2.08 -11.82
C SER A 495 13.80 2.53 -10.72
N ASP A 496 13.47 1.69 -9.74
CA ASP A 496 12.24 1.95 -8.97
C ASP A 496 12.45 2.71 -7.65
N LEU A 497 13.68 2.81 -7.14
CA LEU A 497 14.01 3.71 -6.03
C LEU A 497 14.56 5.07 -6.49
N THR A 498 14.89 5.22 -7.78
CA THR A 498 15.61 6.38 -8.32
C THR A 498 14.98 7.05 -9.54
N LEU A 499 13.85 6.56 -10.05
CA LEU A 499 13.07 7.33 -11.03
C LEU A 499 12.21 8.39 -10.30
N PRO A 500 12.21 9.64 -10.80
CA PRO A 500 11.50 10.77 -10.20
C PRO A 500 9.98 10.61 -10.19
#